data_AF-A0A2J8JFT4-F1
#
_entry.id   AF-A0A2J8JFT4-F1
#
_cell.length_a   1.000
_cell.length_b   1.000
_cell.length_c   1.000
_cell.angle_alpha   90.00
_cell.angle_beta   90.00
_cell.angle_gamma   90.00
#
_symmetry.space_group_name_H-M   'P 1'
#
loop_
_entity.id
_entity.type
_entity.pdbx_description
1 polymer ?
#
loop_
_entity_poly.entity_id
_entity_poly.type
_entity_poly.pdbx_seq_one_letter_code
_entity_poly.pdbx_strand_id
1 'polypeptide(L)'
;SWASRAAGCWSPGQAKCPGIEPVCVDLGDWEATERALGSVGPVDLLVNNAAVALLQPFLEVTKEAFDRSFEVNLRAVIQVSQIVARGLIARGVPGAIVNVSSQGSQRAVTNHSVYCSTKGALDMLTKVMALELGPHKIRVNA
;
A
#
# COMPACT_ATOMS: atom_id res chain seq x y z
N SER A 1 7.68 -22.97 -4.31
CA SER A 1 7.83 -22.61 -5.73
C SER A 1 6.97 -21.40 -6.18
N TRP A 2 6.54 -20.50 -5.28
CA TRP A 2 5.95 -19.17 -5.62
C TRP A 2 6.70 -17.99 -4.98
N ALA A 3 7.56 -18.24 -3.98
CA ALA A 3 8.26 -17.21 -3.21
C ALA A 3 9.53 -16.65 -3.91
N SER A 4 9.98 -17.22 -5.02
CA SER A 4 11.25 -16.82 -5.67
C SER A 4 11.08 -15.88 -6.87
N ARG A 5 9.87 -15.43 -7.21
CA ARG A 5 9.61 -14.56 -8.39
C ARG A 5 9.28 -13.10 -8.06
N ALA A 6 9.21 -12.71 -6.79
CA ALA A 6 8.74 -11.39 -6.38
C ALA A 6 9.85 -10.32 -6.25
N ALA A 7 11.10 -10.63 -6.58
CA ALA A 7 12.25 -9.76 -6.30
C ALA A 7 12.80 -9.00 -7.52
N GLY A 8 12.05 -8.89 -8.63
CA GLY A 8 12.54 -8.20 -9.83
C GLY A 8 11.47 -7.36 -10.51
N CYS A 9 11.86 -6.16 -10.96
CA CYS A 9 11.16 -5.48 -12.04
C CYS A 9 10.95 -6.46 -13.19
N TRP A 10 9.77 -6.40 -13.83
CA TRP A 10 9.47 -7.22 -14.99
C TRP A 10 10.63 -7.20 -15.98
N SER A 11 11.16 -8.38 -16.31
CA SER A 11 12.24 -8.50 -17.28
C SER A 11 11.70 -8.23 -18.69
N PRO A 12 12.51 -7.66 -19.61
CA PRO A 12 12.11 -7.53 -21.01
C PRO A 12 11.82 -8.93 -21.58
N GLY A 13 10.54 -9.26 -21.80
CA GLY A 13 10.10 -10.56 -22.33
C GLY A 13 8.89 -11.20 -21.65
N GLN A 14 8.43 -10.68 -20.50
CA GLN A 14 7.14 -11.10 -19.94
C GLN A 14 5.97 -10.51 -20.76
N ALA A 15 4.92 -11.31 -20.94
CA ALA A 15 3.75 -10.98 -21.77
C ALA A 15 3.16 -9.63 -21.34
N LYS A 16 3.36 -8.59 -22.17
CA LYS A 16 2.76 -7.28 -21.96
C LYS A 16 1.24 -7.43 -22.09
N CYS A 17 0.50 -7.19 -21.02
CA CYS A 17 -0.94 -6.98 -21.12
C CYS A 17 -1.17 -5.64 -21.84
N PRO A 18 -1.76 -5.63 -23.05
CA PRO A 18 -1.98 -4.40 -23.79
C PRO A 18 -2.84 -3.42 -22.95
N GLY A 19 -2.44 -2.15 -22.91
CA GLY A 19 -3.15 -1.10 -22.16
C GLY A 19 -2.77 -0.99 -20.68
N ILE A 20 -1.79 -1.76 -20.18
CA ILE A 20 -1.24 -1.59 -18.83
C ILE A 20 0.08 -0.82 -18.89
N GLU A 21 0.22 0.19 -18.04
CA GLU A 21 1.48 0.93 -17.83
C GLU A 21 2.21 0.38 -16.59
N PRO A 22 3.28 -0.41 -16.75
CA PRO A 22 4.01 -0.95 -15.62
C PRO A 22 4.93 0.11 -14.99
N VAL A 23 4.89 0.22 -13.66
CA VAL A 23 5.84 1.01 -12.88
C VAL A 23 6.56 0.07 -11.92
N CYS A 24 7.89 0.03 -11.99
CA CYS A 24 8.69 -0.73 -11.03
C CYS A 24 9.33 0.20 -10.01
N VAL A 25 9.01 -0.01 -8.74
CA VAL A 25 9.52 0.79 -7.63
C VAL A 25 9.40 -0.01 -6.32
N ASP A 26 10.34 0.20 -5.38
CA ASP A 26 10.17 -0.24 -4.00
C ASP A 26 9.32 0.80 -3.26
N LEU A 27 8.07 0.42 -2.94
CA LEU A 27 7.15 1.31 -2.24
C LEU A 27 7.56 1.66 -0.81
N GLY A 28 8.50 0.90 -0.22
CA GLY A 28 9.10 1.27 1.05
C GLY A 28 10.17 2.35 0.92
N ASP A 29 10.63 2.72 -0.27
CA ASP A 29 11.50 3.88 -0.50
C ASP A 29 10.61 5.08 -0.85
N TRP A 30 10.58 6.08 0.05
CA TRP A 30 9.70 7.24 -0.08
C TRP A 30 10.07 8.07 -1.31
N GLU A 31 11.34 8.42 -1.45
CA GLU A 31 11.83 9.27 -2.51
C GLU A 31 11.75 8.58 -3.88
N ALA A 32 12.00 7.27 -3.94
CA ALA A 32 11.83 6.50 -5.16
C ALA A 32 10.35 6.41 -5.57
N THR A 33 9.44 6.21 -4.61
CA THR A 33 8.00 6.17 -4.85
C THR A 33 7.48 7.50 -5.38
N GLU A 34 7.88 8.62 -4.77
CA GLU A 34 7.50 9.96 -5.23
C GLU A 34 7.95 10.21 -6.67
N ARG A 35 9.22 9.91 -6.99
CA ARG A 35 9.75 10.05 -8.35
C ARG A 35 9.04 9.16 -9.36
N ALA A 36 8.78 7.90 -9.01
CA ALA A 36 8.19 6.93 -9.93
C ALA A 36 6.71 7.21 -10.21
N LEU A 37 5.97 7.73 -9.23
CA LEU A 37 4.54 8.02 -9.37
C LEU A 37 4.26 9.46 -9.82
N GLY A 38 5.24 10.36 -9.80
CA GLY A 38 5.08 11.73 -10.28
C GLY A 38 4.72 11.84 -11.76
N SER A 39 5.00 10.81 -12.57
CA SER A 39 4.62 10.73 -13.98
C SER A 39 3.37 9.88 -14.23
N VAL A 40 2.77 9.30 -13.20
CA VAL A 40 1.55 8.50 -13.39
C VAL A 40 0.42 9.43 -13.80
N GLY A 41 -0.31 9.06 -14.84
CA GLY A 41 -1.43 9.83 -15.36
C GLY A 41 -2.59 9.95 -14.34
N PRO A 42 -3.72 10.55 -14.74
CA PRO A 42 -4.88 10.64 -13.85
C PRO A 42 -5.36 9.25 -13.42
N VAL A 43 -5.35 9.00 -12.10
CA VAL A 43 -5.87 7.77 -11.48
C VAL A 43 -7.20 8.08 -10.80
N ASP A 44 -8.24 7.28 -11.09
CA ASP A 44 -9.57 7.42 -10.47
C ASP A 44 -9.84 6.37 -9.38
N LEU A 45 -9.16 5.21 -9.48
CA LEU A 45 -9.30 4.07 -8.58
C LEU A 45 -7.93 3.60 -8.09
N LEU A 46 -7.78 3.44 -6.77
CA LEU A 46 -6.55 2.95 -6.16
C LEU A 46 -6.81 1.68 -5.35
N VAL A 47 -5.91 0.71 -5.48
CA VAL A 47 -5.87 -0.48 -4.63
C VAL A 47 -4.50 -0.56 -3.96
N ASN A 48 -4.44 -0.24 -2.67
CA ASN A 48 -3.26 -0.42 -1.84
C ASN A 48 -3.17 -1.88 -1.38
N ASN A 49 -2.42 -2.69 -2.15
CA ASN A 49 -2.27 -4.13 -1.91
C ASN A 49 -0.84 -4.54 -1.49
N ALA A 50 0.18 -3.79 -1.92
CA ALA A 50 1.57 -4.15 -1.64
C ALA A 50 1.82 -4.24 -0.12
N ALA A 51 2.37 -5.37 0.33
CA ALA A 51 2.67 -5.62 1.74
C ALA A 51 3.77 -6.68 1.86
N VAL A 52 4.50 -6.64 2.97
CA VAL A 52 5.43 -7.69 3.42
C VAL A 52 4.92 -8.33 4.71
N ALA A 53 5.18 -9.62 4.87
CA ALA A 53 4.84 -10.39 6.07
C ALA A 53 6.11 -10.99 6.68
N LEU A 54 6.78 -10.20 7.54
CA LEU A 54 7.96 -10.64 8.28
C LEU A 54 7.50 -11.21 9.63
N LEU A 55 7.38 -12.53 9.70
CA LEU A 55 6.78 -13.23 10.83
C LEU A 55 7.86 -13.64 11.84
N GLN A 56 7.72 -13.17 13.08
CA GLN A 56 8.68 -13.43 14.16
C GLN A 56 7.92 -13.61 15.49
N PRO A 57 8.38 -14.51 16.38
CA PRO A 57 7.93 -14.52 17.77
C PRO A 57 8.07 -13.13 18.40
N PHE A 58 7.16 -12.77 19.30
CA PHE A 58 7.09 -11.41 19.86
C PHE A 58 8.42 -10.96 20.50
N LEU A 59 9.10 -11.85 21.22
CA LEU A 59 10.37 -11.56 21.91
C LEU A 59 11.58 -11.53 20.95
N GLU A 60 11.39 -11.86 19.68
CA GLU A 60 12.45 -11.93 18.66
C GLU A 60 12.26 -10.89 17.55
N VAL A 61 11.27 -10.00 17.68
CA VAL A 61 11.04 -8.92 16.72
C VAL A 61 12.29 -8.05 16.62
N THR A 62 12.80 -7.93 15.40
CA THR A 62 13.95 -7.08 15.09
C THR A 62 13.50 -5.67 14.71
N LYS A 63 14.39 -4.69 14.91
CA LYS A 63 14.14 -3.31 14.46
C LYS A 63 13.91 -3.26 12.95
N GLU A 64 14.70 -4.01 12.20
CA GLU A 64 14.67 -4.06 10.74
C GLU A 64 13.35 -4.63 10.22
N ALA A 65 12.85 -5.71 10.86
CA ALA A 65 11.56 -6.28 10.49
C ALA A 65 10.39 -5.35 10.84
N PHE A 66 10.48 -4.64 11.98
CA PHE A 66 9.51 -3.62 12.35
C PHE A 66 9.48 -2.50 11.32
N ASP A 67 10.63 -1.86 11.08
CA ASP A 67 10.76 -0.73 10.16
C ASP A 67 10.25 -1.12 8.78
N ARG A 68 10.80 -2.18 8.18
CA ARG A 68 10.41 -2.60 6.82
C ARG A 68 8.91 -2.91 6.71
N SER A 69 8.32 -3.52 7.73
CA SER A 69 6.88 -3.81 7.73
C SER A 69 6.04 -2.53 7.75
N PHE A 70 6.37 -1.54 8.57
CA PHE A 70 5.63 -0.28 8.63
C PHE A 70 5.88 0.60 7.41
N GLU A 71 7.09 0.60 6.87
CA GLU A 71 7.45 1.33 5.66
C GLU A 71 6.61 0.89 4.46
N VAL A 72 6.50 -0.42 4.23
CA VAL A 72 5.75 -0.95 3.09
C VAL A 72 4.25 -1.02 3.39
N ASN A 73 3.85 -1.55 4.54
CA ASN A 73 2.44 -1.89 4.77
C ASN A 73 1.58 -0.68 5.14
N LEU A 74 2.20 0.44 5.57
CA LEU A 74 1.48 1.62 6.05
C LEU A 74 2.01 2.94 5.46
N ARG A 75 3.31 3.22 5.54
CA ARG A 75 3.86 4.49 5.01
C ARG A 75 3.61 4.63 3.50
N ALA A 76 3.85 3.57 2.74
CA ALA A 76 3.54 3.54 1.31
C ALA A 76 2.06 3.83 1.02
N VAL A 77 1.14 3.25 1.82
CA VAL A 77 -0.30 3.47 1.67
C VAL A 77 -0.64 4.94 1.80
N ILE A 78 -0.08 5.62 2.81
CA ILE A 78 -0.28 7.06 3.02
C ILE A 78 0.22 7.83 1.80
N GLN A 79 1.46 7.55 1.36
CA GLN A 79 2.10 8.28 0.27
C GLN A 79 1.35 8.16 -1.06
N VAL A 80 1.08 6.93 -1.50
CA VAL A 80 0.41 6.67 -2.78
C VAL A 80 -1.01 7.23 -2.74
N SER A 81 -1.71 7.07 -1.61
CA SER A 81 -3.07 7.61 -1.47
C SER A 81 -3.08 9.13 -1.49
N GLN A 82 -2.09 9.82 -0.92
CA GLN A 82 -1.97 11.28 -1.02
C GLN A 82 -1.80 11.73 -2.46
N ILE A 83 -0.96 11.05 -3.25
CA ILE A 83 -0.74 11.37 -4.67
C ILE A 83 -2.06 11.25 -5.45
N VAL A 84 -2.75 10.10 -5.31
CA VAL A 84 -4.01 9.84 -6.02
C VAL A 84 -5.12 10.80 -5.55
N ALA A 85 -5.29 10.98 -4.24
CA ALA A 85 -6.33 11.85 -3.68
C ALA A 85 -6.12 13.32 -4.08
N ARG A 86 -4.88 13.82 -4.08
CA ARG A 86 -4.58 15.18 -4.59
C ARG A 86 -4.97 15.32 -6.06
N GLY A 87 -4.68 14.30 -6.88
CA GLY A 87 -5.07 14.27 -8.28
C GLY A 87 -6.59 14.28 -8.48
N LEU A 88 -7.33 13.46 -7.73
CA LEU A 88 -8.80 13.44 -7.73
C LEU A 88 -9.40 14.80 -7.36
N ILE A 89 -8.91 15.40 -6.26
CA ILE A 89 -9.35 16.71 -5.76
C ILE A 89 -9.06 17.81 -6.78
N ALA A 90 -7.85 17.85 -7.34
CA ALA A 90 -7.44 18.86 -8.31
C ALA A 90 -8.29 18.82 -9.59
N ARG A 91 -8.71 17.62 -10.02
CA ARG A 91 -9.61 17.43 -11.17
C ARG A 91 -11.09 17.64 -10.82
N GLY A 92 -11.46 17.72 -9.54
CA GLY A 92 -12.84 17.85 -9.09
C GLY A 92 -13.69 16.61 -9.37
N VAL A 93 -13.09 15.42 -9.41
CA VAL A 93 -13.77 14.15 -9.73
C VAL A 93 -13.90 13.24 -8.49
N PRO A 94 -14.97 12.43 -8.40
CA PRO A 94 -15.08 11.42 -7.35
C PRO A 94 -14.07 10.29 -7.59
N GLY A 95 -13.82 9.49 -6.55
CA GLY A 95 -12.93 8.34 -6.65
C GLY A 95 -13.15 7.28 -5.58
N ALA A 96 -12.37 6.21 -5.64
CA ALA A 96 -12.39 5.18 -4.62
C ALA A 96 -11.00 4.60 -4.35
N ILE A 97 -10.70 4.38 -3.08
CA ILE A 97 -9.47 3.76 -2.59
C ILE A 97 -9.83 2.51 -1.80
N VAL A 98 -9.19 1.40 -2.11
CA VAL A 98 -9.30 0.13 -1.36
C VAL A 98 -7.96 -0.20 -0.73
N ASN A 99 -7.96 -0.40 0.58
CA ASN A 99 -6.79 -0.84 1.34
C ASN A 99 -6.95 -2.32 1.67
N VAL A 100 -6.08 -3.19 1.13
CA VAL A 100 -6.17 -4.63 1.39
C VAL A 100 -5.65 -4.93 2.80
N SER A 101 -6.57 -5.04 3.77
CA SER A 101 -6.25 -5.35 5.17
C SER A 101 -6.10 -6.86 5.41
N SER A 102 -6.41 -7.35 6.61
CA SER A 102 -6.34 -8.76 7.01
C SER A 102 -7.23 -9.01 8.21
N GLN A 103 -7.73 -10.24 8.41
CA GLN A 103 -8.33 -10.63 9.68
C GLN A 103 -7.38 -10.39 10.87
N GLY A 104 -6.07 -10.44 10.60
CA GLY A 104 -5.00 -10.10 11.54
C GLY A 104 -5.05 -8.67 12.08
N SER A 105 -5.83 -7.76 11.49
CA SER A 105 -6.05 -6.41 12.04
C SER A 105 -6.91 -6.42 13.31
N GLN A 106 -7.74 -7.46 13.49
CA GLN A 106 -8.72 -7.56 14.57
C GLN A 106 -8.57 -8.80 15.45
N ARG A 107 -7.79 -9.80 14.99
CA ARG A 107 -7.56 -11.05 15.70
C ARG A 107 -6.07 -11.37 15.71
N ALA A 108 -5.53 -11.64 16.89
CA ALA A 108 -4.13 -11.95 17.05
C ALA A 108 -3.79 -13.35 16.49
N VAL A 109 -2.62 -13.46 15.87
CA VAL A 109 -2.06 -14.72 15.37
C VAL A 109 -0.61 -14.83 15.87
N THR A 110 -0.22 -16.00 16.36
CA THR A 110 1.14 -16.25 16.85
C THR A 110 2.18 -15.86 15.79
N ASN A 111 3.28 -15.23 16.21
CA ASN A 111 4.37 -14.72 15.36
C ASN A 111 4.01 -13.55 14.42
N HIS A 112 2.82 -12.95 14.53
CA HIS A 112 2.37 -11.86 13.66
C HIS A 112 2.32 -10.50 14.36
N SER A 113 3.03 -10.31 15.47
CA SER A 113 2.94 -9.09 16.30
C SER A 113 3.04 -7.79 15.46
N VAL A 114 4.08 -7.68 14.63
CA VAL A 114 4.30 -6.51 13.77
C VAL A 114 3.29 -6.48 12.62
N TYR A 115 3.11 -7.60 11.90
CA TYR A 115 2.19 -7.65 10.76
C TYR A 115 0.75 -7.29 11.16
N CYS A 116 0.21 -7.93 12.20
CA CYS A 116 -1.10 -7.61 12.78
C CYS A 116 -1.19 -6.15 13.21
N SER A 117 -0.14 -5.60 13.84
CA SER A 117 -0.08 -4.18 14.20
C SER A 117 -0.20 -3.28 12.96
N THR A 118 0.52 -3.57 11.87
CA THR A 118 0.40 -2.78 10.62
C THR A 118 -0.99 -2.85 10.02
N LYS A 119 -1.66 -4.01 10.09
CA LYS A 119 -3.03 -4.18 9.58
C LYS A 119 -4.08 -3.52 10.47
N GLY A 120 -3.89 -3.55 11.80
CA GLY A 120 -4.71 -2.76 12.74
C GLY A 120 -4.56 -1.25 12.50
N ALA A 121 -3.33 -0.78 12.24
CA ALA A 121 -3.08 0.60 11.87
C ALA A 121 -3.74 0.96 10.53
N LEU A 122 -3.69 0.06 9.53
CA LEU A 122 -4.31 0.25 8.23
C LEU A 122 -5.85 0.39 8.32
N ASP A 123 -6.51 -0.38 9.20
CA ASP A 123 -7.94 -0.25 9.46
C ASP A 123 -8.30 1.13 10.01
N MET A 124 -7.51 1.65 10.96
CA MET A 124 -7.73 3.00 11.50
C MET A 124 -7.41 4.09 10.48
N LEU A 125 -6.32 3.94 9.72
CA LEU A 125 -6.00 4.84 8.61
C LEU A 125 -7.14 4.91 7.60
N THR A 126 -7.72 3.77 7.22
CA THR A 126 -8.86 3.68 6.31
C THR A 126 -10.04 4.52 6.79
N LYS A 127 -10.38 4.43 8.08
CA LYS A 127 -11.49 5.20 8.67
C LYS A 127 -11.22 6.70 8.64
N VAL A 128 -9.99 7.12 8.98
CA VAL A 128 -9.59 8.53 8.97
C VAL A 128 -9.61 9.07 7.54
N MET A 129 -9.03 8.34 6.58
CA MET A 129 -9.07 8.72 5.17
C MET A 129 -10.50 8.81 4.64
N ALA A 130 -11.38 7.88 4.99
CA ALA A 130 -12.79 7.94 4.58
C ALA A 130 -13.51 9.17 5.13
N LEU A 131 -13.21 9.56 6.37
CA LEU A 131 -13.76 10.75 7.01
C LEU A 131 -13.26 12.04 6.32
N GLU A 132 -11.95 12.16 6.13
CA GLU A 132 -11.33 13.38 5.59
C GLU A 132 -11.56 13.56 4.08
N LEU A 133 -11.57 12.46 3.31
CA LEU A 133 -11.75 12.50 1.86
C LEU A 133 -13.23 12.42 1.43
N GLY A 134 -14.13 12.10 2.36
CA GLY A 134 -15.58 12.04 2.12
C GLY A 134 -16.17 13.31 1.50
N PRO A 135 -15.89 14.52 2.02
CA PRO A 135 -16.34 15.78 1.42
C PRO A 135 -15.91 15.98 -0.03
N HIS A 136 -14.81 15.33 -0.45
CA HIS A 136 -14.30 15.35 -1.81
C HIS A 136 -14.91 14.27 -2.71
N LYS A 137 -15.94 13.55 -2.25
CA LYS A 137 -16.60 12.43 -2.96
C LYS A 137 -15.64 11.28 -3.27
N ILE A 138 -14.66 11.06 -2.39
CA ILE A 138 -13.71 9.95 -2.48
C ILE A 138 -14.05 8.95 -1.37
N ARG A 139 -14.35 7.71 -1.74
CA ARG A 139 -14.61 6.64 -0.75
C ARG A 139 -13.32 5.91 -0.42
N VAL A 140 -13.18 5.48 0.83
CA VAL A 140 -12.06 4.64 1.27
C VAL A 140 -12.58 3.47 2.10
N ASN A 141 -12.16 2.25 1.75
CA ASN A 141 -12.63 1.01 2.35
C ASN A 141 -11.49 0.00 2.55
N ALA A 142 -11.65 -0.94 3.48
CA ALA A 142 -10.73 -2.04 3.76
C ALA A 142 -11.48 -3.34 4.05
#